data_AF-A0A1W9TPA5-F1
#
_entry.id   AF-A0A1W9TPA5-F1
#
_cell.length_a   1.000
_cell.length_b   1.000
_cell.length_c   1.000
_cell.angle_alpha   90.00
_cell.angle_beta   90.00
_cell.angle_gamma   90.00
#
_symmetry.space_group_name_H-M   'P 1'
#
loop_
_entity.id
_entity.type
_entity.pdbx_description
1 polymer ?
#
loop_
_entity_poly.entity_id
_entity_poly.type
_entity_poly.pdbx_seq_one_letter_code
_entity_poly.pdbx_strand_id
1 'polypeptide(L)'
;MNQSIKKITRYICLFVGVIFLINTPVVWAKNKSPYYVKPLIWKGIITIKQIGSADYVKKKNFKSNKSVSSVKTSLSDKVEITFCGAAENVFIEEVIRTYIYNCKKTFHKQYLLAHCPLPLEAMKHNILYRTKNYPSSVKKPGNSRKIDESIIKTIYSGKDCASPKEMTSISLICYPDGRYSLVVGSNAYTTTQEFVTDKEKLVCNNSEKVHRVDIRTCGFDEKEETKISKELISSKIHPRLVTLAFMSPKNSYIENNSIKGSMKISETKPKFEGGYKEISTASWDLNAKDPCPIVYRNIMYDIALAEAFADMEIMDLAESMEEYLDLVDQKANEIYRDGTEMNPAGCGGPEGGESPAVRMRTNPTDCVIIGKDEYKNQIAKKCLPYILYKESLAHEKKHVDQCKKYHNEFIRGSKTDPEIRGMMEVGAYLRGIKKLFYWLKENCEEYDLADVKVRIKNIKALPIKLYK
;
A
#
# COMPACT_ATOMS: atom_id res chain seq x y z
N MET A 1 -47.77 31.71 -25.75
CA MET A 1 -47.82 31.71 -24.26
C MET A 1 -47.38 30.34 -23.80
N ASN A 2 -46.10 30.22 -23.45
CA ASN A 2 -45.58 30.10 -22.07
C ASN A 2 -45.64 28.64 -21.57
N GLN A 3 -44.53 27.89 -21.66
CA GLN A 3 -43.42 27.83 -20.68
C GLN A 3 -43.71 26.88 -19.51
N SER A 4 -42.98 25.75 -19.45
CA SER A 4 -41.98 25.44 -18.41
C SER A 4 -41.62 23.93 -18.40
N ILE A 5 -40.40 23.53 -18.81
CA ILE A 5 -39.21 23.27 -17.96
C ILE A 5 -39.34 21.94 -17.16
N LYS A 6 -38.82 20.78 -17.61
CA LYS A 6 -37.43 20.25 -17.53
C LYS A 6 -36.68 20.52 -16.20
N LYS A 7 -36.48 19.48 -15.37
CA LYS A 7 -35.26 19.20 -14.55
C LYS A 7 -35.40 17.83 -13.84
N ILE A 8 -34.54 16.83 -14.12
CA ILE A 8 -33.27 16.49 -13.40
C ILE A 8 -33.61 15.97 -11.98
N THR A 9 -33.31 14.75 -11.51
CA THR A 9 -32.00 14.08 -11.27
C THR A 9 -32.26 12.72 -10.57
N ARG A 10 -31.68 11.59 -11.00
CA ARG A 10 -30.53 10.85 -10.40
C ARG A 10 -30.79 9.89 -9.22
N TYR A 11 -30.28 8.66 -9.45
CA TYR A 11 -29.38 7.85 -8.60
C TYR A 11 -29.92 6.64 -7.82
N ILE A 12 -29.14 5.56 -7.98
CA ILE A 12 -28.95 4.39 -7.10
C ILE A 12 -29.87 3.20 -7.41
N CYS A 13 -29.50 2.44 -8.45
CA CYS A 13 -29.59 0.98 -8.35
C CYS A 13 -28.30 0.49 -7.66
N LEU A 14 -28.45 0.24 -6.36
CA LEU A 14 -27.52 -0.47 -5.46
C LEU A 14 -27.13 -1.83 -6.07
N PHE A 15 -25.83 -2.16 -6.11
CA PHE A 15 -25.17 -2.96 -5.07
C PHE A 15 -25.87 -4.30 -4.79
N VAL A 16 -25.66 -5.26 -5.68
CA VAL A 16 -25.85 -6.68 -5.39
C VAL A 16 -24.56 -7.38 -5.80
N GLY A 17 -23.79 -7.85 -4.81
CA GLY A 17 -22.53 -8.54 -5.09
C GLY A 17 -21.62 -8.74 -3.87
N VAL A 18 -22.09 -9.55 -2.93
CA VAL A 18 -21.29 -10.29 -1.94
C VAL A 18 -20.73 -9.48 -0.75
N ILE A 19 -21.60 -9.20 0.22
CA ILE A 19 -21.24 -9.16 1.64
C ILE A 19 -21.98 -10.34 2.30
N PHE A 20 -21.30 -11.46 2.50
CA PHE A 20 -21.76 -12.49 3.43
C PHE A 20 -21.43 -12.01 4.84
N LEU A 21 -22.34 -11.24 5.45
CA LEU A 21 -22.36 -10.99 6.89
C LEU A 21 -23.11 -12.16 7.54
N ILE A 22 -22.36 -13.09 8.11
CA ILE A 22 -22.89 -14.09 9.03
C ILE A 22 -23.09 -13.39 10.37
N ASN A 23 -24.33 -12.96 10.63
CA ASN A 23 -24.78 -12.57 11.96
C ASN A 23 -25.00 -13.86 12.79
N THR A 24 -23.94 -14.35 13.42
CA THR A 24 -24.06 -15.26 14.56
C THR A 24 -23.77 -14.47 15.84
N PRO A 25 -24.64 -14.52 16.86
CA PRO A 25 -24.33 -13.93 18.15
C PRO A 25 -23.09 -14.63 18.72
N VAL A 26 -21.99 -13.90 18.82
CA VAL A 26 -20.77 -14.37 19.48
C VAL A 26 -21.06 -14.40 20.97
N VAL A 27 -21.47 -15.57 21.46
CA VAL A 27 -21.43 -15.89 22.87
C VAL A 27 -19.96 -15.91 23.28
N TRP A 28 -19.49 -14.86 23.94
CA TRP A 28 -18.18 -14.84 24.59
C TRP A 28 -18.22 -15.77 25.80
N ALA A 29 -18.13 -17.07 25.56
CA ALA A 29 -17.73 -18.01 26.59
C ALA A 29 -16.27 -17.70 26.95
N LYS A 30 -16.03 -17.32 28.21
CA LYS A 30 -14.71 -17.09 28.83
C LYS A 30 -13.91 -18.40 29.00
N ASN A 31 -13.95 -19.29 28.02
CA ASN A 31 -12.99 -20.39 27.95
C ASN A 31 -11.80 -19.88 27.16
N LYS A 32 -10.66 -19.70 27.85
CA LYS A 32 -9.36 -19.57 27.17
C LYS A 32 -9.30 -20.68 26.13
N SER A 33 -9.23 -20.31 24.85
CA SER A 33 -8.94 -21.26 23.78
C SER A 33 -7.71 -22.06 24.22
N PRO A 34 -7.71 -23.40 24.13
CA PRO A 34 -6.51 -24.20 24.43
C PRO A 34 -5.32 -23.87 23.52
N TYR A 35 -5.55 -23.06 22.49
CA TYR A 35 -4.53 -22.54 21.60
C TYR A 35 -4.31 -21.05 21.92
N TYR A 36 -3.41 -20.80 22.87
CA TYR A 36 -2.83 -19.49 23.07
C TYR A 36 -1.93 -19.18 21.87
N VAL A 37 -2.37 -18.31 20.95
CA VAL A 37 -1.49 -17.84 19.87
C VAL A 37 -0.80 -16.58 20.34
N LYS A 38 0.52 -16.68 20.52
CA LYS A 38 1.37 -15.55 20.87
C LYS A 38 1.16 -14.41 19.86
N PRO A 39 0.91 -13.16 20.30
CA PRO A 39 0.68 -12.04 19.39
C PRO A 39 2.00 -11.67 18.71
N LEU A 40 2.24 -12.14 17.49
CA LEU A 40 3.46 -11.84 16.76
C LEU A 40 3.36 -10.53 15.97
N ILE A 41 4.49 -9.83 15.85
CA ILE A 41 4.63 -8.70 14.92
C ILE A 41 5.23 -9.21 13.62
N TRP A 42 4.48 -9.11 12.55
CA TRP A 42 4.89 -9.54 11.23
C TRP A 42 5.57 -8.41 10.48
N LYS A 43 6.59 -8.73 9.69
CA LYS A 43 7.14 -7.88 8.64
C LYS A 43 7.31 -8.73 7.40
N GLY A 44 6.88 -8.22 6.25
CA GLY A 44 7.00 -9.02 5.04
C GLY A 44 6.84 -8.24 3.76
N ILE A 45 7.15 -8.96 2.69
CA ILE A 45 7.06 -8.48 1.32
C ILE A 45 6.10 -9.40 0.57
N ILE A 46 5.15 -8.78 -0.12
CA ILE A 46 4.21 -9.46 -1.00
C ILE A 46 4.46 -8.97 -2.41
N THR A 47 4.65 -9.89 -3.34
CA THR A 47 4.76 -9.59 -4.77
C THR A 47 3.56 -10.18 -5.51
N ILE A 48 2.85 -9.35 -6.25
CA ILE A 48 1.85 -9.79 -7.23
C ILE A 48 2.37 -9.48 -8.62
N LYS A 49 2.48 -10.50 -9.47
CA LYS A 49 2.97 -10.38 -10.84
C LYS A 49 1.92 -10.88 -11.84
N GLN A 50 1.58 -10.04 -12.80
CA GLN A 50 0.69 -10.36 -13.92
C GLN A 50 1.49 -10.22 -15.22
N ILE A 51 1.54 -11.29 -16.00
CA ILE A 51 2.24 -11.35 -17.29
C ILE A 51 1.24 -11.76 -18.35
N GLY A 52 1.11 -10.95 -19.40
CA GLY A 52 0.23 -11.23 -20.53
C GLY A 52 0.95 -11.11 -21.86
N SER A 53 0.49 -11.83 -22.87
CA SER A 53 0.99 -11.71 -24.23
C SER A 53 -0.02 -12.18 -25.27
N ALA A 54 -0.01 -11.55 -26.44
CA ALA A 54 -0.66 -12.05 -27.65
C ALA A 54 0.28 -11.88 -28.84
N ASP A 55 0.22 -12.81 -29.80
CA ASP A 55 0.89 -12.69 -31.10
C ASP A 55 -0.05 -13.23 -32.17
N TYR A 56 -1.02 -12.40 -32.55
CA TYR A 56 -2.08 -12.79 -33.45
C TYR A 56 -1.78 -12.31 -34.87
N VAL A 57 -1.95 -13.19 -35.86
CA VAL A 57 -1.82 -12.86 -37.29
C VAL A 57 -3.09 -13.26 -38.03
N LYS A 58 -3.74 -12.29 -38.67
CA LYS A 58 -4.89 -12.51 -39.55
C LYS A 58 -4.50 -12.20 -40.99
N LYS A 59 -4.71 -13.17 -41.87
CA LYS A 59 -4.53 -13.02 -43.32
C LYS A 59 -5.90 -13.06 -43.98
N LYS A 60 -6.23 -12.05 -44.80
CA LYS A 60 -7.39 -12.06 -45.69
C LYS A 60 -6.93 -11.93 -47.13
N ASN A 61 -7.33 -12.88 -47.97
CA ASN A 61 -7.07 -12.88 -49.41
C ASN A 61 -8.40 -12.75 -50.16
N PHE A 62 -8.60 -11.62 -50.83
CA PHE A 62 -9.67 -11.43 -51.82
C PHE A 62 -9.03 -11.20 -53.21
N LYS A 63 -9.74 -11.56 -54.29
CA LYS A 63 -9.24 -11.62 -55.68
C LYS A 63 -8.41 -10.39 -56.14
N SER A 64 -8.63 -9.20 -55.57
CA SER A 64 -7.91 -7.95 -55.87
C SER A 64 -7.16 -7.31 -54.69
N ASN A 65 -7.32 -7.82 -53.46
CA ASN A 65 -6.80 -7.21 -52.24
C ASN A 65 -6.22 -8.27 -51.30
N LYS A 66 -4.93 -8.15 -50.99
CA LYS A 66 -4.29 -8.92 -49.90
C LYS A 66 -4.17 -8.02 -48.68
N SER A 67 -4.62 -8.50 -47.53
CA SER A 67 -4.37 -7.82 -46.27
C SER A 67 -3.85 -8.78 -45.21
N VAL A 68 -2.83 -8.33 -44.50
CA VAL A 68 -2.26 -9.00 -43.34
C VAL A 68 -2.32 -8.01 -42.19
N SER A 69 -3.00 -8.39 -41.11
CA SER A 69 -2.96 -7.65 -39.85
C SER A 69 -2.29 -8.54 -38.82
N SER A 70 -1.30 -8.02 -38.10
CA SER A 70 -0.77 -8.68 -36.92
C SER A 70 -0.84 -7.77 -35.69
N VAL A 71 -1.05 -8.38 -34.53
CA VAL A 71 -1.13 -7.70 -33.26
C VAL A 71 -0.22 -8.44 -32.29
N LYS A 72 0.82 -7.75 -31.81
CA LYS A 72 1.70 -8.24 -30.76
C LYS A 72 1.46 -7.44 -29.50
N THR A 73 1.11 -8.08 -28.40
CA THR A 73 0.98 -7.43 -27.10
C THR A 73 1.82 -8.13 -26.06
N SER A 74 2.33 -7.36 -25.10
CA SER A 74 2.97 -7.85 -23.89
C SER A 74 2.56 -6.99 -22.71
N LEU A 75 2.12 -7.61 -21.63
CA LEU A 75 1.82 -6.99 -20.35
C LEU A 75 2.79 -7.55 -19.31
N SER A 76 3.37 -6.67 -18.51
CA SER A 76 4.12 -7.01 -17.30
C SER A 76 3.74 -6.01 -16.21
N ASP A 77 2.92 -6.45 -15.27
CA ASP A 77 2.54 -5.69 -14.08
C ASP A 77 3.10 -6.39 -12.84
N LYS A 78 3.84 -5.65 -12.02
CA LYS A 78 4.44 -6.12 -10.78
C LYS A 78 4.07 -5.15 -9.67
N VAL A 79 3.46 -5.64 -8.60
CA VAL A 79 3.20 -4.89 -7.37
C VAL A 79 3.99 -5.53 -6.26
N GLU A 80 4.83 -4.75 -5.59
CA GLU A 80 5.55 -5.11 -4.38
C GLU A 80 5.00 -4.31 -3.22
N ILE A 81 4.55 -5.00 -2.18
CA ILE A 81 3.96 -4.40 -1.00
C ILE A 81 4.81 -4.81 0.20
N THR A 82 5.39 -3.82 0.86
CA THR A 82 6.12 -3.99 2.11
C THR A 82 5.20 -3.57 3.25
N PHE A 83 5.06 -4.43 4.26
CA PHE A 83 4.21 -4.15 5.41
C PHE A 83 4.82 -4.66 6.71
N CYS A 84 4.31 -4.13 7.81
CA CYS A 84 4.58 -4.66 9.13
C CYS A 84 3.44 -4.45 10.12
N GLY A 85 3.36 -5.24 11.19
CA GLY A 85 2.37 -5.07 12.26
C GLY A 85 1.82 -6.40 12.76
N ALA A 86 0.90 -6.32 13.72
CA ALA A 86 0.19 -7.51 14.18
C ALA A 86 -0.77 -8.02 13.10
N ALA A 87 -1.12 -9.31 13.14
CA ALA A 87 -1.91 -9.96 12.10
C ALA A 87 -3.21 -9.19 11.74
N GLU A 88 -3.91 -8.65 12.75
CA GLU A 88 -5.15 -7.89 12.61
C GLU A 88 -4.95 -6.37 12.38
N ASN A 89 -3.72 -5.87 12.51
CA ASN A 89 -3.38 -4.45 12.45
C ASN A 89 -2.05 -4.26 11.75
N VAL A 90 -2.03 -4.57 10.44
CA VAL A 90 -0.86 -4.35 9.59
C VAL A 90 -0.83 -2.92 9.06
N PHE A 91 0.36 -2.38 8.97
CA PHE A 91 0.70 -1.10 8.39
C PHE A 91 1.45 -1.32 7.08
N ILE A 92 0.99 -0.65 6.03
CA ILE A 92 1.65 -0.68 4.73
C ILE A 92 2.79 0.35 4.77
N GLU A 93 4.03 -0.14 4.72
CA GLU A 93 5.23 0.70 4.66
C GLU A 93 5.34 1.33 3.28
N GLU A 94 5.25 0.49 2.24
CA GLU A 94 5.53 0.88 0.87
C GLU A 94 4.73 0.03 -0.12
N VAL A 95 4.32 0.65 -1.24
CA VAL A 95 3.77 -0.03 -2.40
C VAL A 95 4.49 0.46 -3.63
N ILE A 96 5.28 -0.42 -4.25
CA ILE A 96 5.94 -0.16 -5.52
C ILE A 96 5.17 -0.93 -6.59
N ARG A 97 4.66 -0.21 -7.58
CA ARG A 97 4.05 -0.83 -8.76
C ARG A 97 4.89 -0.52 -9.99
N THR A 98 5.08 -1.51 -10.84
CA THR A 98 5.72 -1.39 -12.15
C THR A 98 4.77 -1.98 -13.16
N TYR A 99 4.15 -1.13 -13.98
CA TYR A 99 3.19 -1.52 -15.01
C TYR A 99 3.77 -1.20 -16.38
N ILE A 100 4.02 -2.23 -17.19
CA ILE A 100 4.52 -2.11 -18.55
C ILE A 100 3.53 -2.81 -19.48
N TYR A 101 2.93 -2.06 -20.39
CA TYR A 101 2.06 -2.60 -21.42
C TYR A 101 2.55 -2.14 -22.78
N ASN A 102 2.99 -3.08 -23.60
CA ASN A 102 3.38 -2.84 -24.99
C ASN A 102 2.34 -3.48 -25.89
N CYS A 103 1.87 -2.74 -26.88
CA CYS A 103 1.06 -3.28 -27.96
C CYS A 103 1.57 -2.67 -29.26
N LYS A 104 1.75 -3.54 -30.25
CA LYS A 104 2.20 -3.21 -31.59
C LYS A 104 1.23 -3.87 -32.56
N LYS A 105 0.34 -3.08 -33.14
CA LYS A 105 -0.43 -3.52 -34.30
C LYS A 105 0.36 -3.16 -35.55
N THR A 106 0.42 -4.10 -36.49
CA THR A 106 0.91 -3.83 -37.83
C THR A 106 -0.15 -4.24 -38.82
N PHE A 107 -0.45 -3.34 -39.73
CA PHE A 107 -1.45 -3.55 -40.75
C PHE A 107 -0.84 -3.32 -42.12
N HIS A 108 -0.90 -4.35 -42.95
CA HIS A 108 -0.43 -4.31 -44.33
C HIS A 108 -1.59 -4.59 -45.26
N LYS A 109 -2.03 -3.56 -45.99
CA LYS A 109 -2.90 -3.70 -47.15
C LYS A 109 -2.04 -3.57 -48.39
N GLN A 110 -2.21 -4.51 -49.32
CA GLN A 110 -1.70 -4.41 -50.68
C GLN A 110 -2.90 -4.27 -51.61
N TYR A 111 -3.02 -3.10 -52.23
CA TYR A 111 -4.00 -2.84 -53.28
C TYR A 111 -3.36 -3.13 -54.65
N LEU A 112 -4.06 -3.89 -55.49
CA LEU A 112 -3.84 -3.85 -56.93
C LEU A 112 -4.62 -2.64 -57.48
N LEU A 113 -4.01 -1.45 -57.42
CA LEU A 113 -4.51 -0.32 -58.18
C LEU A 113 -4.10 -0.51 -59.64
N ALA A 114 -5.08 -0.85 -60.47
CA ALA A 114 -4.98 -0.58 -61.89
C ALA A 114 -4.95 0.94 -62.06
N HIS A 115 -3.90 1.43 -62.73
CA HIS A 115 -3.69 2.82 -63.18
C HIS A 115 -2.96 3.77 -62.21
N CYS A 116 -1.62 3.67 -62.15
CA CYS A 116 -0.85 4.93 -62.21
C CYS A 116 -1.17 5.58 -63.57
N PRO A 117 -1.38 6.90 -63.66
CA PRO A 117 -1.35 7.56 -64.95
C PRO A 117 0.00 7.22 -65.58
N LEU A 118 -0.04 6.53 -66.72
CA LEU A 118 1.15 6.26 -67.50
C LEU A 118 1.76 7.64 -67.85
N PRO A 119 3.09 7.85 -67.69
CA PRO A 119 3.73 9.02 -68.29
C PRO A 119 3.31 9.09 -69.77
N LEU A 120 3.18 10.29 -70.34
CA LEU A 120 2.57 10.49 -71.67
C LEU A 120 3.17 9.57 -72.75
N GLU A 121 4.46 9.22 -72.65
CA GLU A 121 5.12 8.26 -73.55
C GLU A 121 4.61 6.82 -73.39
N ALA A 122 4.23 6.40 -72.19
CA ALA A 122 3.74 5.07 -71.90
C ALA A 122 2.24 4.87 -72.22
N MET A 123 1.46 5.94 -72.39
CA MET A 123 0.10 5.85 -72.95
C MET A 123 0.09 5.39 -74.42
N LYS A 124 1.22 5.50 -75.13
CA LYS A 124 1.38 5.02 -76.51
C LYS A 124 1.68 3.52 -76.63
N HIS A 125 1.93 2.81 -75.53
CA HIS A 125 2.31 1.39 -75.55
C HIS A 125 1.41 0.53 -74.65
N ASN A 126 0.46 -0.12 -75.32
CA ASN A 126 -0.57 -1.07 -74.89
C ASN A 126 -0.12 -2.12 -73.83
N ILE A 127 -1.07 -2.48 -72.94
CA ILE A 127 -1.04 -3.54 -71.93
C ILE A 127 -0.43 -4.88 -72.39
N LEU A 128 -0.60 -5.28 -73.65
CA LEU A 128 -0.03 -6.52 -74.20
C LEU A 128 1.52 -6.52 -74.24
N TYR A 129 2.15 -5.35 -74.35
CA TYR A 129 3.62 -5.22 -74.44
C TYR A 129 4.31 -5.49 -73.09
N ARG A 130 3.65 -5.17 -71.98
CA ARG A 130 4.23 -5.35 -70.63
C ARG A 130 4.13 -6.79 -70.14
N THR A 131 3.11 -7.53 -70.55
CA THR A 131 2.91 -8.94 -70.16
C THR A 131 3.97 -9.87 -70.76
N LYS A 132 4.62 -9.47 -71.86
CA LYS A 132 5.60 -10.29 -72.59
C LYS A 132 7.05 -10.01 -72.22
N ASN A 133 7.36 -8.83 -71.65
CA ASN A 133 8.73 -8.31 -71.55
C ASN A 133 9.26 -8.07 -70.13
N TYR A 134 8.49 -8.35 -69.08
CA TYR A 134 8.98 -8.26 -67.69
C TYR A 134 8.93 -9.63 -67.00
N PRO A 135 10.03 -10.09 -66.37
CA PRO A 135 10.06 -11.40 -65.71
C PRO A 135 9.15 -11.44 -64.49
N SER A 136 8.62 -12.62 -64.19
CA SER A 136 7.71 -12.91 -63.06
C SER A 136 8.32 -12.63 -61.67
N SER A 137 9.62 -12.35 -61.61
CA SER A 137 10.37 -11.93 -60.41
C SER A 137 10.27 -10.42 -60.11
N VAL A 138 9.77 -9.59 -61.03
CA VAL A 138 9.56 -8.16 -60.78
C VAL A 138 8.39 -8.00 -59.82
N LYS A 139 8.66 -7.48 -58.61
CA LYS A 139 7.63 -7.17 -57.60
C LYS A 139 6.56 -6.28 -58.25
N LYS A 140 5.34 -6.81 -58.37
CA LYS A 140 4.18 -6.05 -58.86
C LYS A 140 4.00 -4.78 -58.02
N PRO A 141 3.78 -3.60 -58.64
CA PRO A 141 3.51 -2.39 -57.89
C PRO A 141 2.26 -2.60 -57.02
N GLY A 142 2.40 -2.32 -55.73
CA GLY A 142 1.30 -2.32 -54.78
C GLY A 142 1.63 -1.31 -53.69
N ASN A 143 0.66 -0.46 -53.36
CA ASN A 143 0.80 0.44 -52.23
C ASN A 143 0.90 -0.43 -50.97
N SER A 144 2.03 -0.35 -50.26
CA SER A 144 2.18 -0.96 -48.95
C SER A 144 1.94 0.10 -47.89
N ARG A 145 0.85 -0.03 -47.13
CA ARG A 145 0.70 0.71 -45.87
C ARG A 145 1.45 -0.06 -44.79
N LYS A 146 2.26 0.63 -44.00
CA LYS A 146 2.84 0.06 -42.76
C LYS A 146 2.40 0.96 -41.62
N ILE A 147 1.68 0.37 -40.67
CA ILE A 147 1.31 1.03 -39.43
C ILE A 147 2.27 0.51 -38.37
N ASP A 148 3.10 1.39 -37.79
CA ASP A 148 3.96 1.06 -36.65
C ASP A 148 3.42 1.82 -35.43
N GLU A 149 2.88 1.09 -34.46
CA GLU A 149 2.41 1.62 -33.17
C GLU A 149 3.50 1.45 -32.11
N SER A 150 3.72 2.48 -31.29
CA SER A 150 4.59 2.42 -30.11
C SER A 150 3.83 2.90 -28.88
N ILE A 151 3.88 2.11 -27.81
CA ILE A 151 3.22 2.38 -26.53
C ILE A 151 4.29 2.50 -25.45
N ILE A 152 4.23 3.57 -24.68
CA ILE A 152 4.84 3.67 -23.36
C ILE A 152 3.72 4.14 -22.46
N LYS A 153 3.55 3.54 -21.27
CA LYS A 153 2.87 4.28 -20.22
C LYS A 153 3.26 4.04 -18.77
N THR A 154 3.12 5.16 -18.08
CA THR A 154 3.44 5.48 -16.70
C THR A 154 2.23 5.27 -15.80
N ILE A 155 2.47 4.89 -14.55
CA ILE A 155 1.48 4.90 -13.47
C ILE A 155 1.01 6.35 -13.26
N TYR A 156 -0.31 6.55 -13.15
CA TYR A 156 -0.87 7.88 -12.96
C TYR A 156 -1.08 8.17 -11.47
N SER A 157 -0.38 9.17 -10.95
CA SER A 157 -0.51 9.71 -9.60
C SER A 157 -0.92 11.19 -9.64
N GLY A 158 -1.92 11.54 -10.45
CA GLY A 158 -2.44 12.90 -10.48
C GLY A 158 -3.05 13.32 -9.14
N LYS A 159 -3.20 14.64 -8.91
CA LYS A 159 -3.72 15.20 -7.65
C LYS A 159 -5.10 14.65 -7.23
N ASP A 160 -5.89 14.18 -8.20
CA ASP A 160 -7.25 13.66 -7.96
C ASP A 160 -7.30 12.12 -7.78
N CYS A 161 -6.15 11.45 -7.77
CA CYS A 161 -6.07 10.00 -7.62
C CYS A 161 -5.30 9.63 -6.36
N ALA A 162 -5.92 8.77 -5.53
CA ALA A 162 -5.24 8.19 -4.37
C ALA A 162 -3.98 7.43 -4.81
N SER A 163 -2.96 7.49 -3.97
CA SER A 163 -1.71 6.77 -4.19
C SER A 163 -1.94 5.25 -4.17
N PRO A 164 -1.11 4.44 -4.85
CA PRO A 164 -1.19 2.97 -4.77
C PRO A 164 -1.17 2.45 -3.33
N LYS A 165 -0.48 3.16 -2.43
CA LYS A 165 -0.42 2.86 -1.00
C LYS A 165 -1.78 2.99 -0.32
N GLU A 166 -2.50 4.09 -0.55
CA GLU A 166 -3.84 4.32 0.02
C GLU A 166 -4.90 3.36 -0.52
N MET A 167 -4.68 2.83 -1.73
CA MET A 167 -5.60 1.89 -2.37
C MET A 167 -5.21 0.43 -2.19
N THR A 168 -4.23 0.14 -1.33
CA THR A 168 -3.79 -1.22 -1.00
C THR A 168 -4.28 -1.59 0.39
N SER A 169 -4.72 -2.83 0.54
CA SER A 169 -5.12 -3.44 1.80
C SER A 169 -4.46 -4.79 1.98
N ILE A 170 -4.06 -5.08 3.22
CA ILE A 170 -3.52 -6.37 3.63
C ILE A 170 -4.23 -6.75 4.92
N SER A 171 -4.60 -8.02 5.04
CA SER A 171 -5.05 -8.63 6.29
C SER A 171 -4.35 -9.97 6.46
N LEU A 172 -3.78 -10.21 7.64
CA LEU A 172 -3.25 -11.51 8.01
C LEU A 172 -4.17 -12.13 9.05
N ILE A 173 -4.90 -13.16 8.67
CA ILE A 173 -5.89 -13.81 9.52
C ILE A 173 -5.20 -14.96 10.24
N CYS A 174 -5.18 -14.91 11.57
CA CYS A 174 -4.72 -16.01 12.41
C CYS A 174 -5.91 -16.87 12.82
N TYR A 175 -5.82 -18.18 12.60
CA TYR A 175 -6.83 -19.14 13.04
C TYR A 175 -6.48 -19.72 14.42
N PRO A 176 -7.46 -20.23 15.18
CA PRO A 176 -7.22 -20.84 16.49
C PRO A 176 -6.26 -22.03 16.43
N ASP A 177 -6.17 -22.73 15.31
CA ASP A 177 -5.26 -23.87 15.13
C ASP A 177 -3.82 -23.47 14.73
N GLY A 178 -3.48 -22.19 14.84
CA GLY A 178 -2.15 -21.65 14.54
C GLY A 178 -1.87 -21.47 13.05
N ARG A 179 -2.85 -21.70 12.16
CA ARG A 179 -2.71 -21.43 10.72
C ARG A 179 -2.93 -19.96 10.40
N TYR A 180 -2.34 -19.51 9.29
CA TYR A 180 -2.50 -18.15 8.81
C TYR A 180 -3.04 -18.10 7.37
N SER A 181 -3.88 -17.10 7.09
CA SER A 181 -4.30 -16.74 5.73
C SER A 181 -3.99 -15.28 5.46
N LEU A 182 -3.34 -15.02 4.34
CA LEU A 182 -3.04 -13.68 3.85
C LEU A 182 -4.10 -13.26 2.83
N VAL A 183 -4.72 -12.11 3.05
CA VAL A 183 -5.64 -11.46 2.11
C VAL A 183 -5.00 -10.15 1.65
N VAL A 184 -4.91 -9.96 0.33
CA VAL A 184 -4.28 -8.78 -0.27
C VAL A 184 -5.18 -8.23 -1.36
N GLY A 185 -5.41 -6.92 -1.34
CA GLY A 185 -6.01 -6.18 -2.44
C GLY A 185 -5.16 -4.97 -2.76
N SER A 186 -4.79 -4.79 -4.03
CA SER A 186 -4.06 -3.61 -4.49
C SER A 186 -4.72 -3.06 -5.74
N ASN A 187 -5.04 -1.77 -5.70
CA ASN A 187 -5.56 -1.05 -6.83
C ASN A 187 -4.57 0.03 -7.27
N ALA A 188 -4.55 0.35 -8.56
CA ALA A 188 -3.92 1.57 -9.03
C ALA A 188 -4.60 2.10 -10.29
N TYR A 189 -4.43 3.40 -10.51
CA TYR A 189 -4.82 4.07 -11.72
C TYR A 189 -3.68 3.98 -12.74
N THR A 190 -3.97 3.27 -13.82
CA THR A 190 -3.12 3.25 -15.00
C THR A 190 -3.72 4.20 -16.03
N THR A 191 -2.93 4.57 -17.02
CA THR A 191 -3.48 5.21 -18.19
C THR A 191 -2.86 4.53 -19.42
N THR A 192 -3.42 4.66 -20.65
CA THR A 192 -2.81 4.17 -21.92
C THR A 192 -2.65 5.31 -22.96
N GLN A 193 -1.43 5.60 -23.44
CA GLN A 193 -1.17 6.63 -24.48
C GLN A 193 -0.80 5.82 -25.70
N GLU A 194 -1.54 6.03 -26.77
CA GLU A 194 -1.40 5.25 -27.99
C GLU A 194 -1.28 6.21 -29.16
N PHE A 195 -0.27 5.94 -29.99
CA PHE A 195 0.04 6.69 -31.19
C PHE A 195 -0.02 5.72 -32.36
N VAL A 196 -0.84 6.04 -33.35
CA VAL A 196 -0.85 5.34 -34.63
C VAL A 196 0.00 6.14 -35.60
N THR A 197 1.07 5.51 -36.09
CA THR A 197 1.86 6.07 -37.19
C THR A 197 1.50 5.35 -38.48
N ASP A 198 0.74 6.02 -39.33
CA ASP A 198 0.38 5.60 -40.66
C ASP A 198 1.44 6.04 -41.67
N LYS A 199 2.16 5.08 -42.25
CA LYS A 199 3.08 5.33 -43.36
C LYS A 199 2.47 4.85 -44.67
N GLU A 200 2.20 5.79 -45.57
CA GLU A 200 1.75 5.52 -46.94
C GLU A 200 2.89 5.79 -47.92
N LYS A 201 3.35 4.76 -48.62
CA LYS A 201 4.31 4.89 -49.71
C LYS A 201 3.57 4.96 -51.05
N LEU A 202 3.67 6.09 -51.72
CA LEU A 202 3.04 6.32 -53.03
C LEU A 202 3.96 5.82 -54.14
N VAL A 203 3.49 4.85 -54.92
CA VAL A 203 4.29 4.16 -55.95
C VAL A 203 4.69 5.10 -57.08
N CYS A 204 3.81 6.02 -57.50
CA CYS A 204 4.05 6.79 -58.72
C CYS A 204 5.04 7.97 -58.54
N ASN A 205 5.41 8.36 -57.31
CA ASN A 205 6.36 9.45 -57.05
C ASN A 205 7.39 9.14 -55.94
N ASN A 206 7.44 7.89 -55.48
CA ASN A 206 8.31 7.40 -54.40
C ASN A 206 8.24 8.21 -53.09
N SER A 207 7.18 9.02 -52.90
CA SER A 207 6.99 9.83 -51.70
C SER A 207 6.39 9.00 -50.55
N GLU A 208 6.82 9.30 -49.32
CA GLU A 208 6.28 8.73 -48.09
C GLU A 208 5.44 9.79 -47.39
N LYS A 209 4.16 9.51 -47.16
CA LYS A 209 3.33 10.29 -46.24
C LYS A 209 3.32 9.60 -44.89
N VAL A 210 3.69 10.34 -43.85
CA VAL A 210 3.62 9.89 -42.46
C VAL A 210 2.49 10.66 -41.78
N HIS A 211 1.44 9.96 -41.39
CA HIS A 211 0.35 10.49 -40.58
C HIS A 211 0.48 9.93 -39.17
N ARG A 212 0.63 10.80 -38.16
CA ARG A 212 0.60 10.40 -36.76
C ARG A 212 -0.73 10.83 -36.15
N VAL A 213 -1.45 9.88 -35.55
CA VAL A 213 -2.75 10.12 -34.92
C VAL A 213 -2.72 9.54 -33.51
N ASP A 214 -3.19 10.31 -32.53
CA ASP A 214 -3.41 9.83 -31.17
C ASP A 214 -4.74 9.07 -31.14
N ILE A 215 -4.71 7.78 -30.81
CA ILE A 215 -5.92 6.92 -30.78
C ILE A 215 -6.05 6.27 -29.40
N ARG A 216 -7.28 5.89 -29.02
CA ARG A 216 -7.57 4.98 -27.90
C ARG A 216 -8.14 3.67 -28.44
N THR A 217 -7.37 2.58 -28.40
CA THR A 217 -7.49 1.36 -27.56
C THR A 217 -6.76 0.18 -28.22
N CYS A 218 -5.80 -0.42 -27.50
CA CYS A 218 -5.51 -1.85 -27.62
C CYS A 218 -6.36 -2.62 -26.60
N GLY A 219 -7.59 -2.96 -26.96
CA GLY A 219 -8.45 -3.89 -26.22
C GLY A 219 -8.94 -4.99 -27.16
N PHE A 220 -8.95 -6.25 -26.71
CA PHE A 220 -9.54 -7.37 -27.45
C PHE A 220 -11.06 -7.45 -27.30
N ASP A 221 -11.62 -6.73 -26.33
CA ASP A 221 -13.05 -6.62 -26.09
C ASP A 221 -13.44 -5.13 -26.07
N GLU A 222 -13.97 -4.63 -27.17
CA GLU A 222 -15.22 -3.87 -27.28
C GLU A 222 -15.38 -3.29 -28.69
N LYS A 223 -16.64 -3.18 -29.09
CA LYS A 223 -17.15 -3.02 -30.46
C LYS A 223 -16.52 -1.86 -31.23
N GLU A 224 -16.30 -2.10 -32.52
CA GLU A 224 -16.00 -1.09 -33.53
C GLU A 224 -16.95 0.11 -33.41
N GLU A 225 -16.39 1.33 -33.45
CA GLU A 225 -16.78 2.33 -34.43
C GLU A 225 -15.65 3.35 -34.60
N THR A 226 -14.83 3.15 -35.64
CA THR A 226 -13.80 4.11 -36.06
C THR A 226 -14.45 5.15 -36.97
N LYS A 227 -14.79 6.33 -36.45
CA LYS A 227 -14.96 7.54 -37.27
C LYS A 227 -13.71 8.42 -37.11
N ILE A 228 -12.88 8.40 -38.15
CA ILE A 228 -11.71 9.28 -38.28
C ILE A 228 -12.24 10.68 -38.59
N SER A 229 -12.34 11.54 -37.56
CA SER A 229 -12.44 12.99 -37.75
C SER A 229 -11.10 13.64 -37.39
N LYS A 230 -10.61 14.48 -38.31
CA LYS A 230 -9.51 15.40 -38.04
C LYS A 230 -10.04 16.53 -37.15
N GLU A 231 -9.90 16.38 -35.85
CA GLU A 231 -9.93 17.51 -34.93
C GLU A 231 -8.92 17.22 -33.82
N LEU A 232 -8.20 18.26 -33.40
CA LEU A 232 -7.25 18.22 -32.30
C LEU A 232 -8.03 17.94 -31.02
N ILE A 233 -8.32 16.66 -30.74
CA ILE A 233 -9.01 16.26 -29.52
C ILE A 233 -8.01 16.45 -28.39
N SER A 234 -8.21 17.52 -27.61
CA SER A 234 -7.70 17.63 -26.24
C SER A 234 -8.18 16.39 -25.49
N SER A 235 -7.37 15.34 -25.50
CA SER A 235 -7.73 14.06 -24.93
C SER A 235 -7.57 14.15 -23.43
N LYS A 236 -8.64 14.53 -22.72
CA LYS A 236 -8.72 14.39 -21.26
C LYS A 236 -8.37 12.95 -20.90
N ILE A 237 -7.17 12.75 -20.36
CA ILE A 237 -6.65 11.42 -20.02
C ILE A 237 -7.56 10.84 -18.93
N HIS A 238 -8.33 9.79 -19.24
CA HIS A 238 -9.13 9.07 -18.26
C HIS A 238 -8.31 7.90 -17.71
N PRO A 239 -7.88 7.93 -16.44
CA PRO A 239 -7.20 6.81 -15.83
C PRO A 239 -8.15 5.60 -15.72
N ARG A 240 -7.61 4.39 -15.90
CA ARG A 240 -8.30 3.12 -15.72
C ARG A 240 -7.83 2.48 -14.42
N LEU A 241 -8.78 2.07 -13.59
CA LEU A 241 -8.50 1.30 -12.38
C LEU A 241 -8.09 -0.13 -12.76
N VAL A 242 -6.98 -0.60 -12.19
CA VAL A 242 -6.51 -1.98 -12.31
C VAL A 242 -6.35 -2.57 -10.92
N THR A 243 -7.08 -3.65 -10.68
CA THR A 243 -7.16 -4.36 -9.40
C THR A 243 -6.40 -5.67 -9.46
N LEU A 244 -5.55 -5.92 -8.46
CA LEU A 244 -4.90 -7.19 -8.20
C LEU A 244 -5.22 -7.62 -6.78
N ALA A 245 -5.82 -8.80 -6.61
CA ALA A 245 -6.18 -9.31 -5.31
C ALA A 245 -6.01 -10.82 -5.24
N PHE A 246 -5.67 -11.33 -4.05
CA PHE A 246 -5.63 -12.75 -3.77
C PHE A 246 -5.88 -13.04 -2.29
N MET A 247 -6.27 -14.28 -2.03
CA MET A 247 -6.28 -14.85 -0.68
C MET A 247 -5.44 -16.12 -0.71
N SER A 248 -4.46 -16.23 0.18
CA SER A 248 -3.65 -17.44 0.29
C SER A 248 -4.52 -18.61 0.81
N PRO A 249 -4.18 -19.86 0.45
CA PRO A 249 -4.83 -21.04 1.03
C PRO A 249 -4.72 -21.07 2.57
N LYS A 250 -5.68 -21.69 3.24
CA LYS A 250 -5.75 -21.85 4.71
C LYS A 250 -4.73 -22.85 5.28
N ASN A 251 -3.51 -22.93 4.74
CA ASN A 251 -2.53 -23.97 5.09
C ASN A 251 -1.10 -23.41 5.26
N SER A 252 -0.92 -22.10 5.39
CA SER A 252 0.40 -21.53 5.68
C SER A 252 0.70 -21.75 7.16
N TYR A 253 1.58 -22.70 7.45
CA TYR A 253 2.14 -22.91 8.79
C TYR A 253 3.31 -21.95 9.02
N ILE A 254 3.54 -21.59 10.28
CA ILE A 254 4.76 -20.89 10.67
C ILE A 254 5.90 -21.90 10.70
N GLU A 255 6.92 -21.67 9.89
CA GLU A 255 8.20 -22.38 9.97
C GLU A 255 9.27 -21.37 10.38
N ASN A 256 9.93 -21.59 11.52
CA ASN A 256 11.01 -20.73 12.04
C ASN A 256 10.62 -19.24 12.12
N ASN A 257 9.44 -18.93 12.68
CA ASN A 257 8.88 -17.58 12.72
C ASN A 257 8.72 -16.93 11.33
N SER A 258 8.56 -17.73 10.27
CA SER A 258 8.37 -17.22 8.91
C SER A 258 7.20 -17.90 8.22
N ILE A 259 6.56 -17.16 7.31
CA ILE A 259 5.52 -17.68 6.40
C ILE A 259 5.95 -17.30 4.99
N LYS A 260 6.23 -18.29 4.17
CA LYS A 260 6.58 -18.10 2.76
C LYS A 260 5.64 -18.89 1.87
N GLY A 261 5.41 -18.41 0.66
CA GLY A 261 4.60 -19.14 -0.29
C GLY A 261 4.47 -18.42 -1.63
N SER A 262 3.93 -19.16 -2.59
CA SER A 262 3.51 -18.61 -3.87
C SER A 262 2.29 -19.35 -4.39
N MET A 263 1.48 -18.66 -5.19
CA MET A 263 0.31 -19.25 -5.83
C MET A 263 0.04 -18.59 -7.19
N LYS A 264 -0.54 -19.36 -8.11
CA LYS A 264 -1.19 -18.80 -9.29
C LYS A 264 -2.57 -18.28 -8.89
N ILE A 265 -2.81 -16.99 -9.13
CA ILE A 265 -4.09 -16.32 -8.83
C ILE A 265 -5.09 -16.62 -9.94
N SER A 266 -4.68 -16.45 -11.19
CA SER A 266 -5.52 -16.63 -12.36
C SER A 266 -4.71 -16.99 -13.60
N GLU A 267 -5.38 -17.59 -14.58
CA GLU A 267 -4.83 -17.86 -15.90
C GLU A 267 -5.91 -17.62 -16.96
N THR A 268 -5.66 -16.69 -17.87
CA THR A 268 -6.47 -16.48 -19.07
C THR A 268 -5.83 -17.29 -20.19
N LYS A 269 -6.56 -18.29 -20.70
CA LYS A 269 -6.11 -19.10 -21.84
C LYS A 269 -6.52 -18.45 -23.16
N PRO A 270 -5.70 -18.56 -24.22
CA PRO A 270 -6.04 -18.03 -25.52
C PRO A 270 -7.25 -18.78 -26.12
N LYS A 271 -8.21 -18.05 -26.67
CA LYS A 271 -9.40 -18.63 -27.36
C LYS A 271 -9.11 -19.12 -28.77
N PHE A 272 -7.99 -18.70 -29.36
CA PHE A 272 -7.53 -19.03 -30.71
C PHE A 272 -6.00 -18.93 -30.79
N GLU A 273 -5.41 -19.47 -31.85
CA GLU A 273 -3.96 -19.42 -32.08
C GLU A 273 -3.45 -17.96 -32.14
N GLY A 274 -2.45 -17.64 -31.32
CA GLY A 274 -1.93 -16.28 -31.19
C GLY A 274 -2.80 -15.32 -30.37
N GLY A 275 -3.93 -15.78 -29.83
CA GLY A 275 -4.79 -15.00 -28.94
C GLY A 275 -4.14 -14.65 -27.61
N TYR A 276 -4.79 -13.76 -26.85
CA TYR A 276 -4.26 -13.27 -25.58
C TYR A 276 -4.20 -14.38 -24.52
N LYS A 277 -3.03 -14.54 -23.91
CA LYS A 277 -2.78 -15.37 -22.74
C LYS A 277 -2.30 -14.47 -21.60
N GLU A 278 -2.74 -14.75 -20.38
CA GLU A 278 -2.30 -14.03 -19.20
C GLU A 278 -2.17 -14.97 -18.01
N ILE A 279 -1.15 -14.75 -17.18
CA ILE A 279 -0.93 -15.47 -15.92
C ILE A 279 -0.70 -14.44 -14.82
N SER A 280 -1.43 -14.59 -13.72
CA SER A 280 -1.23 -13.82 -12.50
C SER A 280 -0.74 -14.73 -11.39
N THR A 281 0.32 -14.32 -10.69
CA THR A 281 0.96 -15.04 -9.60
C THR A 281 1.17 -14.13 -8.40
N ALA A 282 1.01 -14.66 -7.20
CA ALA A 282 1.38 -14.01 -5.95
C ALA A 282 2.50 -14.80 -5.28
N SER A 283 3.40 -14.10 -4.61
CA SER A 283 4.38 -14.67 -3.70
C SER A 283 4.51 -13.80 -2.46
N TRP A 284 4.73 -14.41 -1.31
CA TRP A 284 4.89 -13.71 -0.04
C TRP A 284 6.05 -14.31 0.76
N ASP A 285 6.74 -13.44 1.49
CA ASP A 285 7.77 -13.78 2.47
C ASP A 285 7.57 -12.89 3.70
N LEU A 286 7.10 -13.50 4.78
CA LEU A 286 6.75 -12.84 6.04
C LEU A 286 7.62 -13.42 7.15
N ASN A 287 8.11 -12.55 8.03
CA ASN A 287 8.87 -12.92 9.21
C ASN A 287 8.20 -12.30 10.44
N ALA A 288 8.05 -13.10 11.48
CA ALA A 288 7.50 -12.72 12.76
C ALA A 288 8.61 -12.37 13.75
N LYS A 289 8.35 -11.34 14.56
CA LYS A 289 9.13 -10.99 15.74
C LYS A 289 8.28 -11.11 16.97
N ASP A 290 8.89 -11.59 18.03
CA ASP A 290 8.30 -11.63 19.36
C ASP A 290 8.24 -10.20 19.94
N PRO A 291 7.06 -9.66 20.26
CA PRO A 291 6.95 -8.35 20.92
C PRO A 291 7.31 -8.35 22.40
N CYS A 292 7.33 -9.51 23.08
CA CYS A 292 7.46 -9.60 24.54
C CYS A 292 8.72 -8.89 25.09
N PRO A 293 9.92 -9.04 24.49
CA PRO A 293 11.11 -8.32 24.94
C PRO A 293 10.98 -6.80 24.87
N ILE A 294 10.35 -6.28 23.81
CA ILE A 294 10.15 -4.84 23.64
C ILE A 294 9.16 -4.33 24.69
N VAL A 295 8.06 -5.05 24.92
CA VAL A 295 7.06 -4.64 25.92
C VAL A 295 7.65 -4.69 27.33
N TYR A 296 8.42 -5.73 27.67
CA TYR A 296 9.10 -5.81 28.96
C TYR A 296 10.08 -4.65 29.16
N ARG A 297 10.91 -4.34 28.16
CA ARG A 297 11.83 -3.18 28.24
C ARG A 297 11.10 -1.86 28.45
N ASN A 298 9.96 -1.64 27.78
CA ASN A 298 9.15 -0.44 28.00
C ASN A 298 8.57 -0.39 29.42
N ILE A 299 8.13 -1.51 29.99
CA ILE A 299 7.69 -1.57 31.40
C ILE A 299 8.82 -1.11 32.33
N MET A 300 10.03 -1.65 32.14
CA MET A 300 11.17 -1.33 33.00
C MET A 300 11.58 0.14 32.88
N TYR A 301 11.52 0.71 31.68
CA TYR A 301 11.79 2.14 31.46
C TYR A 301 10.71 3.04 32.09
N ASP A 302 9.42 2.70 31.93
CA ASP A 302 8.34 3.46 32.57
C ASP A 302 8.41 3.39 34.10
N ILE A 303 8.86 2.26 34.66
CA ILE A 303 9.12 2.14 36.11
C ILE A 303 10.26 3.05 36.53
N ALA A 304 11.36 3.08 35.78
CA ALA A 304 12.49 3.96 36.07
C ALA A 304 12.08 5.43 36.03
N LEU A 305 11.26 5.84 35.05
CA LEU A 305 10.67 7.18 34.99
C LEU A 305 9.78 7.47 36.21
N ALA A 306 8.90 6.54 36.58
CA ALA A 306 8.04 6.70 37.75
C ALA A 306 8.84 6.77 39.07
N GLU A 307 9.96 6.07 39.19
CA GLU A 307 10.85 6.18 40.35
C GLU A 307 11.60 7.51 40.36
N ALA A 308 12.13 7.95 39.22
CA ALA A 308 12.82 9.23 39.09
C ALA A 308 11.89 10.43 39.38
N PHE A 309 10.66 10.42 38.84
CA PHE A 309 9.66 11.46 39.17
C PHE A 309 9.20 11.44 40.64
N ALA A 310 9.45 10.35 41.35
CA ALA A 310 9.12 10.22 42.77
C ALA A 310 10.30 10.56 43.70
N ASP A 311 11.48 10.84 43.12
CA ASP A 311 12.69 11.15 43.86
C ASP A 311 12.64 12.61 44.37
N MET A 312 12.56 12.77 45.69
CA MET A 312 12.49 14.09 46.33
C MET A 312 13.81 14.85 46.22
N GLU A 313 14.96 14.15 46.12
CA GLU A 313 16.25 14.81 46.01
C GLU A 313 16.37 15.58 44.68
N ILE A 314 15.81 15.03 43.60
CA ILE A 314 15.77 15.70 42.29
C ILE A 314 14.91 16.96 42.33
N MET A 315 13.81 16.92 43.09
CA MET A 315 12.93 18.09 43.26
C MET A 315 13.63 19.23 44.01
N ASP A 316 14.42 18.90 45.03
CA ASP A 316 15.14 19.87 45.85
C ASP A 316 16.36 20.47 45.13
N LEU A 317 16.95 19.74 44.16
CA LEU A 317 18.13 20.16 43.40
C LEU A 317 17.82 21.08 42.22
N ALA A 318 16.62 20.99 41.64
CA ALA A 318 16.31 21.70 40.40
C ALA A 318 15.95 23.18 40.65
N GLU A 319 16.60 24.09 39.92
CA GLU A 319 16.30 25.54 39.96
C GLU A 319 15.16 25.93 39.00
N SER A 320 14.82 25.05 38.06
CA SER A 320 13.76 25.27 37.06
C SER A 320 13.02 23.99 36.69
N MET A 321 11.85 24.13 36.06
CA MET A 321 11.10 22.99 35.53
C MET A 321 11.85 22.26 34.40
N GLU A 322 12.63 22.99 33.59
CA GLU A 322 13.44 22.39 32.53
C GLU A 322 14.55 21.52 33.12
N GLU A 323 15.31 22.07 34.08
CA GLU A 323 16.35 21.34 34.79
C GLU A 323 15.79 20.14 35.57
N TYR A 324 14.63 20.30 36.21
CA TYR A 324 13.95 19.19 36.88
C TYR A 324 13.67 18.02 35.93
N LEU A 325 13.14 18.31 34.73
CA LEU A 325 12.85 17.27 33.74
C LEU A 325 14.13 16.62 33.20
N ASP A 326 15.20 17.39 33.02
CA ASP A 326 16.50 16.86 32.60
C ASP A 326 17.11 15.94 33.67
N LEU A 327 17.05 16.32 34.94
CA LEU A 327 17.51 15.48 36.07
C LEU A 327 16.68 14.21 36.20
N VAL A 328 15.36 14.28 36.02
CA VAL A 328 14.49 13.10 35.98
C VAL A 328 14.90 12.16 34.85
N ASP A 329 15.13 12.68 33.63
CA ASP A 329 15.56 11.87 32.48
C ASP A 329 16.93 11.22 32.74
N GLN A 330 17.88 11.94 33.35
CA GLN A 330 19.18 11.40 33.73
C GLN A 330 19.03 10.26 34.75
N LYS A 331 18.24 10.48 35.81
CA LYS A 331 18.01 9.49 36.86
C LYS A 331 17.29 8.25 36.35
N ALA A 332 16.26 8.42 35.52
CA ALA A 332 15.54 7.31 34.92
C ALA A 332 16.47 6.44 34.06
N ASN A 333 17.39 7.06 33.31
CA ASN A 333 18.39 6.33 32.53
C ASN A 333 19.40 5.58 33.42
N GLU A 334 19.83 6.18 34.54
CA GLU A 334 20.67 5.51 35.54
C GLU A 334 19.96 4.27 36.12
N ILE A 335 18.75 4.46 36.67
CA ILE A 335 17.92 3.38 37.25
C ILE A 335 17.68 2.25 36.23
N TYR A 336 17.37 2.61 34.98
CA TYR A 336 17.11 1.62 33.93
C TYR A 336 18.36 0.81 33.58
N ARG A 337 19.54 1.44 33.52
CA ARG A 337 20.82 0.78 33.21
C ARG A 337 21.28 -0.12 34.36
N ASP A 338 21.19 0.36 35.59
CA ASP A 338 21.62 -0.40 36.78
C ASP A 338 20.71 -1.60 37.05
N GLY A 339 19.42 -1.50 36.70
CA GLY A 339 18.46 -2.60 36.79
C GLY A 339 18.52 -3.62 35.65
N THR A 340 19.40 -3.47 34.65
CA THR A 340 19.47 -4.35 33.47
C THR A 340 20.86 -4.98 33.27
N GLU A 341 21.19 -6.02 34.04
CA GLU A 341 22.31 -6.96 33.75
C GLU A 341 22.05 -7.85 32.49
N MET A 342 21.41 -7.32 31.44
CA MET A 342 21.27 -8.02 30.16
C MET A 342 22.38 -7.57 29.22
N ASN A 343 23.30 -8.50 28.93
CA ASN A 343 24.42 -8.37 27.99
C ASN A 343 24.02 -7.64 26.68
N PRO A 344 24.87 -6.71 26.19
CA PRO A 344 24.63 -5.92 24.98
C PRO A 344 24.93 -6.75 23.73
N ALA A 345 24.08 -7.73 23.43
CA ALA A 345 24.10 -8.40 22.14
C ALA A 345 23.04 -7.77 21.22
N GLY A 346 23.40 -6.60 20.67
CA GLY A 346 22.89 -6.05 19.42
C GLY A 346 21.37 -5.88 19.28
N CYS A 347 20.85 -4.75 19.80
CA CYS A 347 19.76 -3.95 19.22
C CYS A 347 19.31 -2.91 20.27
N GLY A 348 20.07 -1.82 20.34
CA GLY A 348 19.77 -0.53 20.98
C GLY A 348 19.25 -0.52 22.42
N GLY A 349 19.42 0.61 23.10
CA GLY A 349 18.35 1.06 24.00
C GLY A 349 17.05 1.26 23.20
N PRO A 350 16.15 2.17 23.57
CA PRO A 350 15.59 3.00 22.51
C PRO A 350 16.78 3.60 21.77
N GLU A 351 17.26 2.92 20.73
CA GLU A 351 18.34 3.35 19.84
C GLU A 351 18.08 4.81 19.52
N GLY A 352 19.12 5.65 19.61
CA GLY A 352 19.09 7.12 19.48
C GLY A 352 18.52 7.66 18.17
N GLY A 353 17.28 7.30 17.87
CA GLY A 353 16.38 8.10 17.08
C GLY A 353 15.81 9.13 18.03
N GLU A 354 15.95 10.39 17.63
CA GLU A 354 15.20 11.53 18.13
C GLU A 354 13.93 11.07 18.85
N SER A 355 13.81 11.47 20.11
CA SER A 355 12.54 11.40 20.79
C SER A 355 11.48 11.89 19.81
N PRO A 356 10.42 11.10 19.54
CA PRO A 356 9.56 11.35 18.40
C PRO A 356 9.14 12.81 18.41
N ALA A 357 9.51 13.57 17.37
CA ALA A 357 9.24 15.01 17.27
C ALA A 357 7.73 15.34 17.46
N VAL A 358 6.87 14.32 17.36
CA VAL A 358 5.47 14.37 17.80
C VAL A 358 5.27 13.35 18.93
N ARG A 359 5.26 13.83 20.17
CA ARG A 359 4.76 13.08 21.33
C ARG A 359 3.25 13.31 21.46
N MET A 360 2.52 12.24 21.80
CA MET A 360 1.15 12.41 22.28
C MET A 360 1.21 13.16 23.60
N ARG A 361 0.39 14.20 23.78
CA ARG A 361 0.40 15.03 24.98
C ARG A 361 -0.99 15.57 25.29
N THR A 362 -1.24 15.89 26.54
CA THR A 362 -2.43 16.59 26.98
C THR A 362 -2.24 18.10 26.78
N ASN A 363 -3.15 18.74 26.06
CA ASN A 363 -3.20 20.19 25.95
C ASN A 363 -3.71 20.78 27.27
N PRO A 364 -2.92 21.60 27.98
CA PRO A 364 -3.29 22.14 29.28
C PRO A 364 -4.46 23.12 29.22
N THR A 365 -4.80 23.69 28.07
CA THR A 365 -5.86 24.71 27.94
C THR A 365 -7.27 24.10 27.88
N ASP A 366 -7.44 23.04 27.11
CA ASP A 366 -8.74 22.40 26.83
C ASP A 366 -8.83 20.98 27.41
N CYS A 367 -7.77 20.49 28.05
CA CYS A 367 -7.64 19.15 28.61
C CYS A 367 -7.99 18.05 27.59
N VAL A 368 -7.54 18.19 26.34
CA VAL A 368 -7.67 17.15 25.30
C VAL A 368 -6.31 16.62 24.87
N ILE A 369 -6.30 15.37 24.38
CA ILE A 369 -5.08 14.74 23.86
C ILE A 369 -4.84 15.21 22.44
N ILE A 370 -3.64 15.71 22.15
CA ILE A 370 -3.16 16.07 20.82
C ILE A 370 -2.04 15.12 20.38
N GLY A 371 -1.83 14.98 19.06
CA GLY A 371 -0.78 14.10 18.50
C GLY A 371 -1.14 12.61 18.49
N LYS A 372 -2.39 12.25 18.78
CA LYS A 372 -2.83 10.86 18.96
C LYS A 372 -2.70 10.01 17.69
N ASP A 373 -3.11 10.55 16.54
CA ASP A 373 -3.09 9.80 15.28
C ASP A 373 -1.68 9.76 14.67
N GLU A 374 -0.91 10.83 14.85
CA GLU A 374 0.50 10.92 14.48
C GLU A 374 1.32 9.89 15.26
N TYR A 375 1.15 9.81 16.58
CA TYR A 375 1.85 8.84 17.41
C TYR A 375 1.44 7.40 17.08
N LYS A 376 0.14 7.14 16.85
CA LYS A 376 -0.34 5.84 16.35
C LYS A 376 0.36 5.44 15.05
N ASN A 377 0.44 6.36 14.10
CA ASN A 377 1.09 6.14 12.81
C ASN A 377 2.60 5.92 12.95
N GLN A 378 3.26 6.56 13.93
CA GLN A 378 4.69 6.33 14.19
C GLN A 378 4.96 4.95 14.79
N ILE A 379 4.16 4.50 15.77
CA ILE A 379 4.24 3.14 16.32
C ILE A 379 4.10 2.11 15.19
N ALA A 380 3.15 2.33 14.28
CA ALA A 380 2.94 1.50 13.10
C ALA A 380 4.15 1.53 12.14
N LYS A 381 4.67 2.73 11.80
CA LYS A 381 5.86 2.90 10.94
C LYS A 381 7.13 2.26 11.49
N LYS A 382 7.32 2.31 12.82
CA LYS A 382 8.45 1.67 13.51
C LYS A 382 8.24 0.16 13.74
N CYS A 383 7.12 -0.40 13.27
CA CYS A 383 6.74 -1.80 13.46
C CYS A 383 6.74 -2.21 14.94
N LEU A 384 6.30 -1.31 15.80
CA LEU A 384 6.24 -1.54 17.24
C LEU A 384 4.90 -2.15 17.66
N PRO A 385 4.85 -2.89 18.78
CA PRO A 385 3.60 -3.47 19.28
C PRO A 385 2.55 -2.39 19.58
N TYR A 386 1.33 -2.56 19.06
CA TYR A 386 0.24 -1.59 19.26
C TYR A 386 -0.13 -1.38 20.74
N ILE A 387 0.24 -2.30 21.62
CA ILE A 387 0.08 -2.11 23.06
C ILE A 387 0.88 -0.91 23.60
N LEU A 388 2.02 -0.56 23.00
CA LEU A 388 2.78 0.65 23.38
C LEU A 388 1.96 1.92 23.11
N TYR A 389 1.24 1.99 21.99
CA TYR A 389 0.30 3.08 21.75
C TYR A 389 -0.83 3.14 22.82
N LYS A 390 -1.36 1.98 23.23
CA LYS A 390 -2.43 1.90 24.25
C LYS A 390 -1.94 2.27 25.65
N GLU A 391 -0.68 1.96 25.96
CA GLU A 391 0.03 2.40 27.16
C GLU A 391 0.08 3.92 27.20
N SER A 392 0.69 4.56 26.19
CA SER A 392 0.90 6.00 26.23
C SER A 392 -0.45 6.73 26.19
N LEU A 393 -1.46 6.14 25.52
CA LEU A 393 -2.81 6.72 25.51
C LEU A 393 -3.47 6.63 26.90
N ALA A 394 -3.17 5.60 27.68
CA ALA A 394 -3.66 5.49 29.05
C ALA A 394 -2.93 6.45 30.00
N HIS A 395 -1.62 6.67 29.78
CA HIS A 395 -0.84 7.71 30.43
C HIS A 395 -1.46 9.08 30.18
N GLU A 396 -1.64 9.49 28.93
CA GLU A 396 -2.21 10.81 28.59
C GLU A 396 -3.66 10.98 29.03
N LYS A 397 -4.48 9.92 29.01
CA LYS A 397 -5.82 9.99 29.58
C LYS A 397 -5.81 10.31 31.08
N LYS A 398 -4.78 9.88 31.80
CA LYS A 398 -4.64 10.22 33.22
C LYS A 398 -4.34 11.70 33.40
N HIS A 399 -3.52 12.29 32.53
CA HIS A 399 -3.31 13.73 32.49
C HIS A 399 -4.57 14.51 32.14
N VAL A 400 -5.38 14.04 31.19
CA VAL A 400 -6.70 14.63 30.93
C VAL A 400 -7.58 14.62 32.18
N ASP A 401 -7.64 13.49 32.90
CA ASP A 401 -8.42 13.39 34.14
C ASP A 401 -7.90 14.35 35.22
N GLN A 402 -6.57 14.47 35.37
CA GLN A 402 -5.93 15.40 36.30
C GLN A 402 -6.21 16.86 35.92
N CYS A 403 -6.06 17.22 34.65
CA CYS A 403 -6.34 18.55 34.10
C CYS A 403 -7.80 18.97 34.31
N LYS A 404 -8.75 18.05 34.12
CA LYS A 404 -10.18 18.33 34.32
C LYS A 404 -10.56 18.47 35.79
N LYS A 405 -9.96 17.67 36.67
CA LYS A 405 -10.31 17.67 38.11
C LYS A 405 -9.58 18.77 38.88
N TYR A 406 -8.33 19.07 38.51
CA TYR A 406 -7.40 19.95 39.22
C TYR A 406 -6.66 20.86 38.24
N HIS A 407 -7.41 21.68 37.50
CA HIS A 407 -6.87 22.43 36.36
C HIS A 407 -5.74 23.39 36.75
N ASN A 408 -5.89 24.11 37.87
CA ASN A 408 -4.90 25.08 38.33
C ASN A 408 -3.60 24.39 38.77
N GLU A 409 -3.72 23.29 39.49
CA GLU A 409 -2.59 22.44 39.89
C GLU A 409 -1.92 21.82 38.66
N PHE A 410 -2.69 21.39 37.66
CA PHE A 410 -2.15 20.86 36.42
C PHE A 410 -1.33 21.90 35.66
N ILE A 411 -1.83 23.14 35.57
CA ILE A 411 -1.08 24.25 34.96
C ILE A 411 0.17 24.57 35.77
N ARG A 412 0.07 24.60 37.12
CA ARG A 412 1.19 24.89 38.02
C ARG A 412 2.28 23.81 37.89
N GLY A 413 1.90 22.53 37.97
CA GLY A 413 2.81 21.40 37.76
C GLY A 413 3.43 21.36 36.36
N SER A 414 2.73 21.83 35.33
CA SER A 414 3.28 21.88 33.97
C SER A 414 4.32 23.00 33.75
N LYS A 415 4.44 23.96 34.68
CA LYS A 415 5.25 25.17 34.45
C LYS A 415 6.25 25.49 35.56
N THR A 416 5.86 25.35 36.82
CA THR A 416 6.58 25.99 37.94
C THR A 416 6.71 25.14 39.19
N ASP A 417 6.10 23.95 39.26
CA ASP A 417 6.00 23.18 40.50
C ASP A 417 6.39 21.70 40.28
N PRO A 418 7.68 21.36 40.53
CA PRO A 418 8.22 20.01 40.37
C PRO A 418 7.52 18.95 41.22
N GLU A 419 7.07 19.29 42.43
CA GLU A 419 6.37 18.36 43.32
C GLU A 419 5.06 17.90 42.64
N ILE A 420 4.25 18.86 42.16
CA ILE A 420 3.00 18.53 41.47
C ILE A 420 3.27 17.80 40.15
N ARG A 421 4.31 18.20 39.41
CA ARG A 421 4.73 17.53 38.18
C ARG A 421 5.02 16.05 38.46
N GLY A 422 5.90 15.77 39.42
CA GLY A 422 6.29 14.41 39.81
C GLY A 422 5.09 13.58 40.22
N MET A 423 4.23 14.13 41.08
CA MET A 423 2.98 13.48 41.48
C MET A 423 2.07 13.09 40.30
N MET A 424 1.89 14.01 39.36
CA MET A 424 1.01 13.79 38.22
C MET A 424 1.56 12.73 37.26
N GLU A 425 2.86 12.81 36.97
CA GLU A 425 3.61 11.90 36.11
C GLU A 425 3.67 10.49 36.70
N VAL A 426 4.01 10.32 37.98
CA VAL A 426 3.97 9.02 38.67
C VAL A 426 2.61 8.35 38.50
N GLY A 427 1.52 9.12 38.72
CA GLY A 427 0.16 8.63 38.54
C GLY A 427 -0.16 8.20 37.10
N ALA A 428 0.39 8.89 36.10
CA ALA A 428 0.21 8.62 34.69
C ALA A 428 1.04 7.40 34.22
N TYR A 429 2.33 7.31 34.56
CA TYR A 429 3.17 6.15 34.29
C TYR A 429 2.62 4.87 34.93
N LEU A 430 2.16 4.92 36.19
CA LEU A 430 1.53 3.75 36.83
C LEU A 430 0.27 3.26 36.08
N ARG A 431 -0.44 4.15 35.35
CA ARG A 431 -1.56 3.75 34.48
C ARG A 431 -1.08 3.11 33.19
N GLY A 432 -0.02 3.65 32.58
CA GLY A 432 0.67 3.07 31.42
C GLY A 432 1.21 1.67 31.72
N ILE A 433 2.07 1.56 32.74
CA ILE A 433 2.67 0.29 33.22
C ILE A 433 1.60 -0.77 33.45
N LYS A 434 0.46 -0.41 34.06
CA LYS A 434 -0.65 -1.36 34.29
C LYS A 434 -1.18 -1.95 32.98
N LYS A 435 -1.21 -1.20 31.87
CA LYS A 435 -1.62 -1.71 30.55
C LYS A 435 -0.62 -2.72 30.00
N LEU A 436 0.67 -2.36 30.00
CA LEU A 436 1.73 -3.25 29.52
C LEU A 436 1.81 -4.51 30.37
N PHE A 437 1.77 -4.37 31.70
CA PHE A 437 1.84 -5.47 32.65
C PHE A 437 0.76 -6.52 32.42
N TYR A 438 -0.51 -6.12 32.29
CA TYR A 438 -1.58 -7.09 32.04
C TYR A 438 -1.43 -7.74 30.68
N TRP A 439 -1.09 -6.95 29.66
CA TRP A 439 -0.86 -7.49 28.34
C TRP A 439 0.27 -8.52 28.36
N LEU A 440 1.39 -8.23 29.03
CA LEU A 440 2.53 -9.13 29.10
C LEU A 440 2.19 -10.40 29.91
N LYS A 441 1.49 -10.28 31.04
CA LYS A 441 0.98 -11.42 31.81
C LYS A 441 0.03 -12.31 30.99
N GLU A 442 -0.78 -11.73 30.14
CA GLU A 442 -1.71 -12.47 29.28
C GLU A 442 -1.01 -13.08 28.07
N ASN A 443 0.17 -12.57 27.68
CA ASN A 443 0.75 -12.89 26.38
C ASN A 443 2.20 -13.44 26.35
N CYS A 444 2.89 -13.42 27.48
CA CYS A 444 4.30 -13.74 27.55
C CYS A 444 4.54 -14.53 28.84
N GLU A 445 4.34 -15.85 28.77
CA GLU A 445 4.43 -16.75 29.93
C GLU A 445 5.86 -16.89 30.46
N GLU A 446 6.85 -16.61 29.60
CA GLU A 446 8.27 -16.76 29.90
C GLU A 446 8.87 -15.64 30.78
N TYR A 447 8.15 -14.55 30.99
CA TYR A 447 8.65 -13.41 31.77
C TYR A 447 8.19 -13.48 33.21
N ASP A 448 9.15 -13.52 34.15
CA ASP A 448 8.85 -13.30 35.56
C ASP A 448 8.57 -11.81 35.81
N LEU A 449 7.37 -11.55 36.32
CA LEU A 449 6.86 -10.23 36.63
C LEU A 449 6.86 -9.93 38.14
N ALA A 450 7.52 -10.76 38.96
CA ALA A 450 7.61 -10.57 40.40
C ALA A 450 8.30 -9.25 40.76
N ASP A 451 9.48 -8.98 40.19
CA ASP A 451 10.23 -7.75 40.44
C ASP A 451 9.41 -6.49 40.06
N VAL A 452 8.80 -6.50 38.87
CA VAL A 452 7.90 -5.44 38.42
C VAL A 452 6.78 -5.16 39.42
N LYS A 453 6.16 -6.20 40.00
CA LYS A 453 5.11 -6.02 41.02
C LYS A 453 5.66 -5.37 42.30
N VAL A 454 6.86 -5.76 42.73
CA VAL A 454 7.53 -5.20 43.91
C VAL A 454 7.82 -3.72 43.69
N ARG A 455 8.44 -3.35 42.57
CA ARG A 455 8.73 -1.95 42.24
C ARG A 455 7.47 -1.08 42.16
N ILE A 456 6.42 -1.57 41.47
CA ILE A 456 5.11 -0.88 41.44
C ILE A 456 4.52 -0.70 42.85
N LYS A 457 4.69 -1.68 43.74
CA LYS A 457 4.20 -1.59 45.13
C LYS A 457 4.99 -0.54 45.91
N ASN A 458 6.31 -0.50 45.75
CA ASN A 458 7.19 0.46 46.41
C ASN A 458 6.85 1.90 45.99
N ILE A 459 6.73 2.17 44.68
CA ILE A 459 6.34 3.49 44.16
C ILE A 459 4.99 3.95 44.76
N LYS A 460 4.02 3.05 44.88
CA LYS A 460 2.70 3.37 45.46
C LYS A 460 2.72 3.60 46.98
N ALA A 461 3.74 3.09 47.66
CA ALA A 461 3.91 3.24 49.10
C ALA A 461 4.67 4.52 49.46
N LEU A 462 5.29 5.19 48.48
CA LEU A 462 5.96 6.46 48.70
C LEU A 462 4.94 7.49 49.23
N PRO A 463 5.35 8.35 50.21
CA PRO A 463 4.50 9.35 50.84
C PRO A 463 4.24 10.55 49.92
N ILE A 464 3.95 10.28 48.65
CA ILE A 464 3.51 11.24 47.67
C ILE A 464 2.07 11.60 48.05
N LYS A 465 1.83 12.83 48.52
CA LYS A 465 0.48 13.30 48.93
C LYS A 465 -0.44 13.42 47.72
N LEU A 466 -0.89 12.31 47.14
CA LEU A 466 -1.88 12.31 46.06
C LEU A 466 -3.07 13.20 46.47
N TYR A 467 -3.23 14.37 45.85
CA TYR A 467 -4.37 15.24 46.07
C TYR A 467 -5.64 14.39 45.90
N LYS A 468 -6.39 14.19 47.00
CA LYS A 468 -7.61 13.38 47.04
C LYS A 468 -8.75 14.09 46.31
#